data_AF-A0A8C9Y6C9-F1
#
_entry.id   AF-A0A8C9Y6C9-F1
#
_cell.length_a   1.000
_cell.length_b   1.000
_cell.length_c   1.000
_cell.angle_alpha   90.00
_cell.angle_beta   90.00
_cell.angle_gamma   90.00
#
_symmetry.space_group_name_H-M   'P 1'
#
loop_
_entity.id
_entity.type
_entity.pdbx_description
1 polymer ?
#
loop_
_entity_poly.entity_id
_entity_poly.type
_entity_poly.pdbx_seq_one_letter_code
_entity_poly.pdbx_strand_id
1 'polypeptide(L)'
;VKPKLTGSNISIFAGFLLLSAAVLSVDGQSWPRFQDKHINAGMTKYQCDDVIKVKEINKINSLCKDRNTFIITTSLQTVKDICGDEGTKYTDPNKPEANNLKKSKKPFEIVDCNLKTLNAKYPDCQYDGTSVEKAYTSLHLIRGGKYNHTVLKYNCKLLYRLLLESSRLLYILLHFLF
;
A
#
# COMPACT_ATOMS: atom_id res chain seq x y z
N VAL A 1 49.39 -3.04 18.89
CA VAL A 1 48.52 -2.21 19.76
C VAL A 1 47.07 -2.55 19.43
N LYS A 2 46.32 -3.17 20.35
CA LYS A 2 44.88 -3.44 20.16
C LYS A 2 44.09 -2.14 20.38
N PRO A 3 43.11 -1.75 19.54
CA PRO A 3 42.25 -0.64 19.85
C PRO A 3 41.27 -1.06 20.96
N LYS A 4 41.30 -0.29 22.04
CA LYS A 4 40.42 -0.41 23.20
C LYS A 4 39.10 0.30 22.85
N LEU A 5 38.02 -0.44 22.58
CA LEU A 5 36.68 0.15 22.50
C LEU A 5 36.21 0.49 23.93
N THR A 6 36.40 1.73 24.35
CA THR A 6 35.75 2.28 25.54
C THR A 6 34.35 2.73 25.17
N GLY A 7 33.36 2.18 25.87
CA GLY A 7 31.95 2.49 25.69
C GLY A 7 31.64 3.95 25.98
N SER A 8 31.07 4.64 24.97
CA SER A 8 30.13 5.77 25.14
C SER A 8 29.58 6.27 23.79
N ASN A 9 29.46 5.42 22.77
CA ASN A 9 28.97 5.84 21.44
C ASN A 9 27.79 5.00 20.90
N ILE A 10 27.36 3.94 21.60
CA ILE A 10 26.26 3.08 21.15
C ILE A 10 24.91 3.82 21.20
N SER A 11 24.77 4.80 22.10
CA SER A 11 23.54 5.56 22.34
C SER A 11 23.13 6.46 21.16
N ILE A 12 24.10 7.10 20.49
CA ILE A 12 23.83 8.05 19.41
C ILE A 12 23.37 7.30 18.14
N PHE A 13 24.05 6.20 17.80
CA PHE A 13 23.69 5.40 16.62
C PHE A 13 22.32 4.72 16.76
N ALA A 14 21.97 4.25 17.97
CA ALA A 14 20.65 3.69 18.23
C ALA A 14 19.54 4.76 18.08
N GLY A 15 19.76 5.98 18.55
CA GLY A 15 18.83 7.10 18.39
C GLY A 15 18.58 7.48 16.92
N PHE A 16 19.65 7.59 16.12
CA PHE A 16 19.52 7.88 14.68
C PHE A 16 18.87 6.73 13.89
N LEU A 17 19.12 5.47 14.26
CA LEU A 17 18.50 4.31 13.64
C LEU A 17 16.99 4.25 13.91
N LEU A 18 16.57 4.55 15.15
CA LEU A 18 15.16 4.59 15.55
C LEU A 18 14.42 5.80 14.93
N LEU A 19 15.06 6.97 14.85
CA LEU A 19 14.51 8.13 14.13
C LEU A 19 14.33 7.85 12.63
N SER A 20 15.26 7.12 12.01
CA SER A 20 15.16 6.71 10.60
C SER A 20 14.00 5.73 10.37
N ALA A 21 13.72 4.83 11.31
CA ALA A 21 12.59 3.92 11.23
C ALA A 21 11.24 4.65 11.38
N ALA A 22 11.17 5.65 12.27
CA ALA A 22 9.96 6.47 12.48
C ALA A 22 9.62 7.33 11.25
N VAL A 23 10.63 7.93 10.60
CA VAL A 23 10.43 8.76 9.38
C VAL A 23 9.92 7.94 8.18
N LEU A 24 10.15 6.62 8.15
CA LEU A 24 9.65 5.73 7.09
C LEU A 24 8.16 5.35 7.23
N SER A 25 7.51 5.70 8.35
CA SER A 25 6.16 5.26 8.69
C SER A 25 5.05 6.29 8.46
N VAL A 26 5.36 7.50 7.96
CA VAL A 26 4.44 8.63 8.19
C VAL A 26 3.22 8.71 7.25
N ASP A 27 3.22 8.11 6.05
CA ASP A 27 2.11 8.36 5.08
C ASP A 27 1.54 7.14 4.34
N GLY A 28 1.99 5.92 4.66
CA GLY A 28 1.52 4.68 4.02
C GLY A 28 0.66 3.83 4.96
N GLN A 29 -0.48 3.31 4.49
CA GLN A 29 -1.28 2.41 5.31
C GLN A 29 -0.59 1.05 5.50
N SER A 30 -0.79 0.43 6.68
CA SER A 30 -0.31 -0.93 6.96
C SER A 30 -0.95 -1.95 6.01
N TRP A 31 -0.29 -3.10 5.83
CA TRP A 31 -0.84 -4.16 4.98
C TRP A 31 -2.24 -4.64 5.42
N PRO A 32 -2.50 -4.91 6.72
CA PRO A 32 -3.85 -5.27 7.15
C PRO A 32 -4.90 -4.21 6.82
N ARG A 33 -4.57 -2.92 7.01
CA ARG A 33 -5.47 -1.82 6.68
C ARG A 33 -5.68 -1.69 5.16
N PHE A 34 -4.67 -2.04 4.37
CA PHE A 34 -4.82 -2.11 2.91
C PHE A 34 -5.75 -3.23 2.48
N GLN A 35 -5.54 -4.43 3.00
CA GLN A 35 -6.38 -5.58 2.69
C GLN A 35 -7.83 -5.28 3.02
N ASP A 36 -8.08 -4.75 4.22
CA ASP A 36 -9.42 -4.43 4.66
C ASP A 36 -10.12 -3.44 3.72
N LYS A 37 -9.42 -2.38 3.30
CA LYS A 37 -10.00 -1.34 2.44
C LYS A 37 -10.10 -1.70 0.95
N HIS A 38 -9.24 -2.59 0.46
CA HIS A 38 -9.00 -2.73 -0.97
C HIS A 38 -8.98 -4.16 -1.50
N ILE A 39 -9.15 -5.19 -0.67
CA ILE A 39 -9.21 -6.57 -1.14
C ILE A 39 -10.51 -7.21 -0.65
N ASN A 40 -11.33 -7.66 -1.59
CA ASN A 40 -12.52 -8.43 -1.30
C ASN A 40 -12.83 -9.33 -2.51
N ALA A 41 -12.57 -10.63 -2.37
CA ALA A 41 -12.78 -11.62 -3.42
C ALA A 41 -14.26 -11.81 -3.80
N GLY A 42 -15.19 -11.50 -2.88
CA GLY A 42 -16.64 -11.60 -3.13
C GLY A 42 -17.28 -10.27 -3.48
N MET A 43 -16.49 -9.23 -3.77
CA MET A 43 -17.04 -7.91 -4.07
C MET A 43 -17.81 -7.92 -5.38
N THR A 44 -18.99 -7.32 -5.38
CA THR A 44 -19.74 -6.99 -6.59
C THR A 44 -20.03 -5.50 -6.65
N LYS A 45 -20.34 -4.99 -7.85
CA LYS A 45 -20.70 -3.58 -8.04
C LYS A 45 -21.93 -3.11 -7.25
N TYR A 46 -22.77 -4.03 -6.79
CA TYR A 46 -24.00 -3.72 -6.04
C TYR A 46 -23.79 -3.62 -4.52
N GLN A 47 -22.60 -3.99 -4.03
CA GLN A 47 -22.30 -4.08 -2.60
C GLN A 47 -21.47 -2.91 -2.08
N CYS A 48 -21.22 -1.88 -2.91
CA CYS A 48 -20.37 -0.75 -2.53
C CYS A 48 -20.81 -0.10 -1.22
N ASP A 49 -22.10 0.22 -1.08
CA ASP A 49 -22.66 0.90 0.10
C ASP A 49 -22.44 0.07 1.36
N ASP A 50 -22.92 -1.18 1.35
CA ASP A 50 -22.88 -2.08 2.50
C ASP A 50 -21.45 -2.40 2.93
N VAL A 51 -20.59 -2.76 1.98
CA VAL A 51 -19.21 -3.17 2.27
C VAL A 51 -18.37 -2.00 2.76
N ILE A 52 -18.51 -0.81 2.15
CA ILE A 52 -17.81 0.40 2.61
C ILE A 52 -18.27 0.80 4.02
N LYS A 53 -19.57 0.67 4.29
CA LYS A 53 -20.14 0.95 5.61
C LYS A 53 -19.64 -0.03 6.67
N VAL A 54 -19.77 -1.33 6.43
CA VAL A 54 -19.35 -2.38 7.39
C VAL A 54 -17.84 -2.30 7.69
N LYS A 55 -17.03 -1.92 6.71
CA LYS A 55 -15.57 -1.75 6.87
C LYS A 55 -15.16 -0.34 7.33
N GLU A 56 -16.12 0.54 7.60
CA GLU A 56 -15.90 1.91 8.06
C GLU A 56 -14.90 2.69 7.18
N ILE A 57 -15.00 2.53 5.86
CA ILE A 57 -14.07 3.15 4.91
C ILE A 57 -14.49 4.60 4.63
N ASN A 58 -14.26 5.47 5.61
CA ASN A 58 -14.56 6.91 5.54
C ASN A 58 -13.28 7.78 5.42
N LYS A 59 -13.50 9.07 5.15
CA LYS A 59 -12.50 10.14 5.31
C LYS A 59 -12.45 10.60 6.76
N ILE A 60 -11.44 11.42 7.07
CA ILE A 60 -11.38 12.21 8.31
C ILE A 60 -12.66 13.04 8.44
N ASN A 61 -13.12 13.26 9.68
CA ASN A 61 -14.34 14.03 10.02
C ASN A 61 -15.66 13.38 9.55
N SER A 62 -15.72 12.05 9.51
CA SER A 62 -16.94 11.30 9.17
C SER A 62 -17.51 11.62 7.78
N LEU A 63 -16.67 12.11 6.87
CA LEU A 63 -17.06 12.29 5.46
C LEU A 63 -16.97 10.96 4.72
N CYS A 64 -17.90 10.73 3.80
CA CYS A 64 -17.81 9.58 2.91
C CYS A 64 -16.57 9.69 2.01
N LYS A 65 -15.94 8.55 1.73
CA LYS A 65 -14.78 8.52 0.82
C LYS A 65 -15.27 8.68 -0.61
N ASP A 66 -14.72 9.62 -1.37
CA ASP A 66 -15.20 9.91 -2.73
C ASP A 66 -15.09 8.72 -3.68
N ARG A 67 -14.03 7.92 -3.52
CA ARG A 67 -13.76 6.76 -4.35
C ARG A 67 -13.07 5.66 -3.54
N ASN A 68 -13.55 4.43 -3.65
CA ASN A 68 -12.86 3.27 -3.12
C ASN A 68 -12.89 2.13 -4.13
N THR A 69 -11.74 1.54 -4.39
CA THR A 69 -11.63 0.41 -5.30
C THR A 69 -11.27 -0.85 -4.52
N PHE A 70 -11.94 -1.95 -4.84
CA PHE A 70 -11.67 -3.29 -4.33
C PHE A 70 -11.06 -4.14 -5.45
N ILE A 71 -9.96 -4.81 -5.15
CA ILE A 71 -9.36 -5.86 -5.96
C ILE A 71 -10.09 -7.18 -5.63
N ILE A 72 -10.60 -7.83 -6.66
CA ILE A 72 -11.25 -9.13 -6.56
C ILE A 72 -10.17 -10.20 -6.68
N THR A 73 -9.66 -10.66 -5.53
CA THR A 73 -8.68 -11.74 -5.48
C THR A 73 -8.66 -12.42 -4.13
N THR A 74 -8.44 -13.74 -4.12
CA THR A 74 -8.08 -14.51 -2.93
C THR A 74 -6.57 -14.57 -2.71
N SER A 75 -5.78 -14.29 -3.75
CA SER A 75 -4.33 -14.39 -3.72
C SER A 75 -3.67 -13.08 -3.31
N LEU A 76 -3.63 -12.85 -2.01
CA LEU A 76 -3.02 -11.68 -1.38
C LEU A 76 -1.56 -11.45 -1.82
N GLN A 77 -0.82 -12.53 -2.08
CA GLN A 77 0.58 -12.45 -2.48
C GLN A 77 0.73 -11.78 -3.85
N THR A 78 -0.17 -12.03 -4.81
CA THR A 78 -0.10 -11.40 -6.14
C THR A 78 -0.19 -9.88 -6.08
N VAL A 79 -0.93 -9.34 -5.10
CA VAL A 79 -1.02 -7.90 -4.87
C VAL A 79 0.25 -7.37 -4.20
N LYS A 80 0.85 -8.12 -3.27
CA LYS A 80 2.14 -7.74 -2.66
C LYS A 80 3.29 -7.76 -3.67
N ASP A 81 3.29 -8.71 -4.60
CA ASP A 81 4.37 -8.89 -5.58
C ASP A 81 4.47 -7.72 -6.56
N ILE A 82 3.41 -6.91 -6.71
CA ILE A 82 3.46 -5.62 -7.43
C ILE A 82 4.57 -4.72 -6.87
N CYS A 83 4.85 -4.79 -5.57
CA CYS A 83 5.92 -4.03 -4.95
C CYS A 83 7.33 -4.49 -5.39
N GLY A 84 7.46 -5.73 -5.87
CA GLY A 84 8.70 -6.33 -6.37
C GLY A 84 8.73 -6.38 -7.90
N ASP A 85 8.94 -7.59 -8.41
CA ASP A 85 9.16 -7.86 -9.83
C ASP A 85 7.87 -7.92 -10.64
N GLU A 86 6.70 -8.09 -10.01
CA GLU A 86 5.40 -8.09 -10.70
C GLU A 86 4.86 -6.66 -10.91
N GLY A 87 5.61 -5.62 -10.54
CA GLY A 87 5.28 -4.24 -10.83
C GLY A 87 6.39 -3.47 -11.56
N THR A 88 5.99 -2.54 -12.41
CA THR A 88 6.87 -1.58 -13.08
C THR A 88 6.75 -0.21 -12.46
N LYS A 89 7.80 0.60 -12.56
CA LYS A 89 7.72 2.01 -12.18
C LYS A 89 6.66 2.68 -13.04
N TYR A 90 5.70 3.34 -12.41
CA TYR A 90 4.77 4.20 -13.14
C TYR A 90 5.49 5.51 -13.49
N THR A 91 5.39 5.91 -14.75
CA THR A 91 5.98 7.14 -15.26
C THR A 91 4.90 7.93 -15.97
N ASP A 92 4.69 9.17 -15.54
CA ASP A 92 3.78 10.13 -16.17
C ASP A 92 4.52 11.46 -16.25
N PRO A 93 4.83 11.97 -17.45
CA PRO A 93 5.57 13.21 -17.63
C PRO A 93 4.90 14.42 -16.96
N ASN A 94 3.57 14.37 -16.82
CA ASN A 94 2.78 15.44 -16.21
C ASN A 94 2.64 15.28 -14.69
N LYS A 95 3.10 14.17 -14.11
CA LYS A 95 2.99 13.83 -12.68
C LYS A 95 4.30 13.22 -12.18
N PRO A 96 5.38 14.01 -12.07
CA PRO A 96 6.67 13.51 -11.60
C PRO A 96 6.64 12.93 -10.18
N GLU A 97 5.68 13.33 -9.34
CA GLU A 97 5.42 12.72 -8.02
C GLU A 97 4.95 11.26 -8.11
N ALA A 98 4.44 10.85 -9.27
CA ALA A 98 3.98 9.50 -9.56
C ALA A 98 5.13 8.50 -9.76
N ASN A 99 6.38 8.97 -9.86
CA ASN A 99 7.57 8.12 -10.03
C ASN A 99 7.79 7.13 -8.88
N ASN A 100 7.11 7.33 -7.75
CA ASN A 100 7.12 6.45 -6.60
C ASN A 100 6.00 5.38 -6.65
N LEU A 101 5.16 5.36 -7.69
CA LEU A 101 4.16 4.31 -7.89
C LEU A 101 4.77 3.07 -8.55
N LYS A 102 4.30 1.91 -8.11
CA LYS A 102 4.49 0.62 -8.80
C LYS A 102 3.18 0.22 -9.47
N LYS A 103 3.15 0.19 -10.80
CA LYS A 103 2.03 -0.30 -11.60
C LYS A 103 2.13 -1.81 -11.78
N SER A 104 1.05 -2.54 -11.58
CA SER A 104 1.03 -3.99 -11.83
C SER A 104 1.36 -4.31 -13.29
N LYS A 105 2.13 -5.38 -13.52
CA LYS A 105 2.39 -5.91 -14.87
C LYS A 105 1.20 -6.70 -15.41
N LYS A 106 0.45 -7.35 -14.51
CA LYS A 106 -0.75 -8.12 -14.83
C LYS A 106 -2.01 -7.34 -14.40
N PRO A 107 -3.12 -7.46 -15.15
CA PRO A 107 -4.38 -6.85 -14.76
C PRO A 107 -5.01 -7.61 -13.58
N PHE A 108 -5.84 -6.90 -12.82
CA PHE A 108 -6.73 -7.45 -11.82
C PHE A 108 -8.18 -7.18 -12.21
N GLU A 109 -9.07 -8.06 -11.79
CA GLU A 109 -10.49 -7.74 -11.69
C GLU A 109 -10.71 -6.81 -10.49
N ILE A 110 -11.48 -5.74 -10.70
CA ILE A 110 -11.77 -4.76 -9.66
C ILE A 110 -13.25 -4.37 -9.66
N VAL A 111 -13.69 -3.86 -8.51
CA VAL A 111 -14.92 -3.05 -8.38
C VAL A 111 -14.52 -1.67 -7.92
N ASP A 112 -14.90 -0.67 -8.71
CA ASP A 112 -14.67 0.74 -8.39
C ASP A 112 -15.95 1.40 -7.89
N CYS A 113 -15.95 1.82 -6.63
CA CYS A 113 -17.08 2.47 -5.98
C CYS A 113 -16.86 3.99 -5.98
N ASN A 114 -17.73 4.72 -6.67
CA ASN A 114 -17.70 6.18 -6.77
C ASN A 114 -18.85 6.79 -6.00
N LEU A 115 -18.57 7.73 -5.10
CA LEU A 115 -19.57 8.36 -4.26
C LEU A 115 -20.56 9.16 -5.12
N LYS A 116 -21.86 8.88 -4.97
CA LYS A 116 -22.93 9.54 -5.75
C LYS A 116 -23.04 11.03 -5.44
N THR A 117 -22.92 11.39 -4.17
CA THR A 117 -23.07 12.75 -3.68
C THR A 117 -21.82 13.18 -2.95
N LEU A 118 -21.07 14.12 -3.55
CA LEU A 118 -19.87 14.67 -2.94
C LEU A 118 -20.18 15.28 -1.56
N ASN A 119 -19.24 15.11 -0.63
CA ASN A 119 -19.35 15.59 0.76
C ASN A 119 -20.51 14.98 1.57
N ALA A 120 -21.10 13.86 1.11
CA ALA A 120 -22.00 13.07 1.95
C ALA A 120 -21.31 12.67 3.26
N LYS A 121 -22.11 12.51 4.31
CA LYS A 121 -21.64 12.16 5.65
C LYS A 121 -21.96 10.70 5.97
N TYR A 122 -21.01 10.06 6.64
CA TYR A 122 -21.19 8.73 7.20
C TYR A 122 -22.25 8.78 8.31
N PRO A 123 -23.18 7.79 8.41
CA PRO A 123 -23.19 6.50 7.71
C PRO A 123 -23.96 6.44 6.39
N ASP A 124 -24.51 7.56 5.90
CA ASP A 124 -25.42 7.60 4.74
C ASP A 124 -24.68 7.74 3.40
N CYS A 125 -23.61 6.96 3.23
CA CYS A 125 -22.80 6.97 2.03
C CYS A 125 -23.43 6.09 0.94
N GLN A 126 -23.64 6.64 -0.26
CA GLN A 126 -24.16 5.92 -1.41
C GLN A 126 -23.20 5.99 -2.59
N TYR A 127 -23.02 4.87 -3.29
CA TYR A 127 -21.98 4.67 -4.29
C TYR A 127 -22.54 4.06 -5.57
N ASP A 128 -22.02 4.52 -6.70
CA ASP A 128 -22.11 3.83 -7.98
C ASP A 128 -20.92 2.87 -8.11
N GLY A 129 -21.20 1.58 -8.22
CA GLY A 129 -20.19 0.56 -8.44
C GLY A 129 -19.99 0.23 -9.92
N THR A 130 -18.74 0.08 -10.33
CA THR A 130 -18.35 -0.34 -11.68
C THR A 130 -17.43 -1.56 -11.59
N SER A 131 -17.84 -2.67 -12.21
CA SER A 131 -16.97 -3.85 -12.39
C SER A 131 -16.06 -3.66 -13.59
N VAL A 132 -14.76 -3.96 -13.41
CA VAL A 132 -13.76 -3.90 -14.48
C VAL A 132 -12.95 -5.20 -14.46
N GLU A 133 -13.07 -6.01 -15.51
CA GLU A 133 -12.42 -7.33 -15.60
C GLU A 133 -10.89 -7.23 -15.76
N LYS A 134 -10.40 -6.15 -16.39
CA LYS A 134 -8.98 -5.94 -16.66
C LYS A 134 -8.54 -4.54 -16.29
N ALA A 135 -8.12 -4.35 -15.05
CA ALA A 135 -7.55 -3.09 -14.57
C ALA A 135 -6.09 -3.26 -14.14
N TYR A 136 -5.22 -2.37 -14.62
CA TYR A 136 -3.86 -2.24 -14.09
C TYR A 136 -3.90 -1.36 -12.86
N THR A 137 -3.44 -1.88 -11.73
CA THR A 137 -3.49 -1.17 -10.45
C THR A 137 -2.11 -0.64 -10.09
N SER A 138 -2.03 0.61 -9.65
CA SER A 138 -0.80 1.19 -9.15
C SER A 138 -0.80 1.29 -7.63
N LEU A 139 0.31 0.90 -7.00
CA LEU A 139 0.55 1.01 -5.57
C LEU A 139 1.50 2.17 -5.27
N HIS A 140 1.09 3.09 -4.40
CA HIS A 140 1.82 4.34 -4.14
C HIS A 140 2.82 4.26 -2.99
N LEU A 141 4.11 4.49 -3.27
CA LEU A 141 5.11 4.81 -2.24
C LEU A 141 5.04 6.30 -1.88
N ILE A 142 4.11 6.67 -0.98
CA ILE A 142 3.98 7.99 -0.28
C ILE A 142 3.96 9.29 -1.16
N ARG A 143 2.94 10.13 -0.90
CA ARG A 143 2.50 11.42 -1.53
C ARG A 143 1.54 11.38 -2.72
N GLY A 144 0.26 11.61 -2.41
CA GLY A 144 -0.84 11.54 -3.36
C GLY A 144 -0.88 12.69 -4.37
N GLY A 145 -1.18 12.32 -5.61
CA GLY A 145 -1.72 13.18 -6.66
C GLY A 145 -3.09 12.68 -7.15
N LYS A 146 -3.72 13.42 -8.06
CA LYS A 146 -4.89 12.94 -8.81
C LYS A 146 -4.38 12.12 -10.00
N TYR A 147 -4.78 10.87 -10.15
CA TYR A 147 -4.28 9.98 -11.22
C TYR A 147 -5.42 9.54 -12.15
N ASN A 148 -5.10 9.34 -13.43
CA ASN A 148 -6.08 8.90 -14.44
C ASN A 148 -6.30 7.37 -14.41
N HIS A 149 -5.72 6.68 -13.44
CA HIS A 149 -5.80 5.24 -13.23
C HIS A 149 -6.01 4.93 -11.74
N THR A 150 -6.41 3.71 -11.40
CA THR A 150 -6.62 3.31 -9.99
C THR A 150 -5.30 3.30 -9.24
N VAL A 151 -5.19 4.19 -8.24
CA VAL A 151 -4.06 4.25 -7.32
C VAL A 151 -4.53 3.83 -5.94
N LEU A 152 -3.96 2.74 -5.45
CA LEU A 152 -4.15 2.28 -4.09
C LEU A 152 -2.92 2.64 -3.27
N LYS A 153 -3.12 3.18 -2.07
CA LYS A 153 -2.01 3.63 -1.24
C LYS A 153 -1.48 2.45 -0.44
N TYR A 154 -0.30 1.93 -0.79
CA TYR A 154 0.38 0.88 -0.02
C TYR A 154 1.88 1.11 0.03
N ASN A 155 2.45 1.00 1.23
CA ASN A 155 3.89 1.22 1.43
C ASN A 155 4.71 0.00 0.99
N CYS A 156 5.09 -0.03 -0.29
CA CYS A 156 6.00 -1.06 -0.83
C CYS A 156 7.41 -1.05 -0.19
N LYS A 157 7.83 0.03 0.49
CA LYS A 157 9.16 0.17 1.10
C LYS A 157 9.33 -0.71 2.34
N LEU A 158 8.23 -0.98 3.04
CA LEU A 158 8.21 -1.84 4.24
C LEU A 158 8.42 -3.31 3.88
N LEU A 159 7.85 -3.76 2.74
CA LEU A 159 7.95 -5.13 2.24
C LEU A 159 9.36 -5.47 1.74
N TYR A 160 9.98 -4.55 0.99
CA TYR A 160 11.30 -4.77 0.41
C TYR A 160 12.40 -4.88 1.48
N ARG A 161 12.27 -4.19 2.62
CA ARG A 161 13.22 -4.32 3.74
C ARG A 161 13.11 -5.68 4.44
N LEU A 162 11.90 -6.20 4.66
CA LEU A 162 11.71 -7.53 5.28
C LEU A 162 12.25 -8.66 4.39
N LEU A 163 12.02 -8.57 3.07
CA LEU A 163 12.56 -9.54 2.12
C LEU A 163 14.09 -9.48 2.05
N LEU A 164 14.68 -8.29 1.95
CA LEU A 164 16.15 -8.12 1.95
C LEU A 164 16.80 -8.57 3.27
N GLU A 165 16.20 -8.28 4.41
CA GLU A 165 16.73 -8.73 5.71
C GLU A 165 16.60 -10.24 5.89
N SER A 166 15.52 -10.86 5.43
CA SER A 166 15.38 -12.32 5.43
C SER A 166 16.42 -13.01 4.52
N SER A 167 16.71 -12.45 3.34
CA SER A 167 17.74 -12.97 2.44
C SER A 167 19.15 -12.76 2.97
N ARG A 168 19.42 -11.65 3.65
CA ARG A 168 20.72 -11.41 4.32
C ARG A 168 20.94 -12.37 5.49
N LEU A 169 19.90 -12.62 6.29
CA LEU A 169 19.97 -13.59 7.39
C LEU A 169 20.19 -15.02 6.87
N LEU A 170 19.50 -15.40 5.79
CA LEU A 170 19.67 -16.70 5.14
C LEU A 170 21.08 -16.85 4.55
N TYR A 171 21.61 -15.81 3.89
CA TYR A 171 22.98 -15.79 3.36
C TYR A 171 24.03 -15.92 4.47
N ILE A 172 23.87 -15.18 5.57
CA ILE A 172 24.76 -15.28 6.74
C ILE A 172 24.68 -16.68 7.35
N LEU A 173 23.49 -17.23 7.57
CA LEU A 173 23.30 -18.59 8.11
C LEU A 173 23.95 -19.67 7.23
N LEU A 174 23.79 -19.58 5.91
CA LEU A 174 24.43 -20.51 4.97
C LEU A 174 25.96 -20.41 4.99
N HIS A 175 26.52 -19.21 5.17
CA HIS A 175 27.97 -18.99 5.22
C HIS A 175 28.63 -19.33 6.56
N PHE A 176 27.83 -19.57 7.61
CA PHE A 176 28.29 -20.05 8.92
C PHE A 176 28.09 -21.56 9.11
N LEU A 177 27.26 -22.20 8.26
CA LEU A 177 26.97 -23.63 8.29
C LEU A 177 27.74 -24.45 7.24
N PHE A 178 28.46 -23.79 6.33
CA PHE A 178 29.41 -24.35 5.36
C PHE A 178 30.69 -23.53 5.38
#